data_AF-A0A7S2HLI6-F1
#
_entry.id   AF-A0A7S2HLI6-F1
#
_cell.length_a   1.000
_cell.length_b   1.000
_cell.length_c   1.000
_cell.angle_alpha   90.00
_cell.angle_beta   90.00
_cell.angle_gamma   90.00
#
_symmetry.space_group_name_H-M   'P 1'
#
loop_
_entity.id
_entity.type
_entity.pdbx_description
1 polymer ?
#
loop_
_entity_poly.entity_id
_entity_poly.type
_entity_poly.pdbx_seq_one_letter_code
_entity_poly.pdbx_strand_id
1 'polypeptide(L)'
;ASSSSSIASAAVAVCGVLDGDSSLDTRAQVMAHFRDGVHTILLASDLASRGLDVPETSHVVHFDMARNAEGYLHRSGRAGRLGRPGTVVSLVVQSEEIFMQRVLNKLDISTEYTE
;
A
#
# COMPACT_ATOMS: atom_id res chain seq x y z
N ALA A 1 -6.74 23.02 -11.39
CA ALA A 1 -6.00 22.35 -12.47
C ALA A 1 -5.82 20.90 -12.05
N SER A 2 -6.65 20.03 -12.60
CA SER A 2 -6.76 18.60 -12.28
C SER A 2 -5.56 17.85 -12.84
N SER A 3 -4.63 17.46 -11.97
CA SER A 3 -3.48 16.65 -12.33
C SER A 3 -3.90 15.18 -12.42
N SER A 4 -4.53 14.82 -13.53
CA SER A 4 -4.91 13.43 -13.83
C SER A 4 -3.63 12.60 -14.04
N SER A 5 -3.13 11.96 -12.99
CA SER A 5 -2.04 11.00 -13.10
C SER A 5 -2.57 9.76 -13.82
N SER A 6 -2.34 9.72 -15.14
CA SER A 6 -2.58 8.56 -15.99
C SER A 6 -1.86 7.34 -15.40
N ILE A 7 -2.62 6.31 -15.02
CA ILE A 7 -2.08 4.96 -14.85
C ILE A 7 -1.70 4.53 -16.27
N ALA A 8 -0.40 4.51 -16.55
CA ALA A 8 0.12 4.23 -17.89
C ALA A 8 -0.40 2.87 -18.41
N SER A 9 -0.61 2.82 -19.73
CA SER A 9 -1.17 1.69 -20.49
C SER A 9 -0.64 0.33 -20.05
N ALA A 10 -1.57 -0.62 -19.90
CA ALA A 10 -1.39 -2.02 -19.50
C ALA A 10 -0.02 -2.63 -19.83
N ALA A 11 0.96 -2.39 -18.95
CA ALA A 11 2.10 -3.26 -18.79
C ALA A 11 1.60 -4.54 -18.12
N VAL A 12 2.06 -5.70 -18.58
CA VAL A 12 1.81 -6.96 -17.85
C VAL A 12 2.42 -6.82 -16.46
N ALA A 13 1.56 -6.60 -15.47
CA ALA A 13 2.01 -6.47 -14.10
C ALA A 13 2.33 -7.86 -13.55
N VAL A 14 3.60 -8.11 -13.26
CA VAL A 14 4.00 -9.33 -12.56
C VAL A 14 3.88 -9.04 -11.06
N CYS A 15 3.05 -9.82 -10.38
CA CYS A 15 2.72 -9.62 -8.97
C CYS A 15 3.39 -10.68 -8.09
N GLY A 16 4.05 -10.24 -7.04
CA GLY A 16 4.47 -11.09 -5.93
C GLY A 16 3.40 -11.11 -4.82
N VAL A 17 3.20 -12.24 -4.17
CA VAL A 17 2.24 -12.38 -3.07
C VAL A 17 2.96 -12.79 -1.78
N LEU A 18 2.64 -12.12 -0.69
CA LEU A 18 3.10 -12.42 0.67
C LEU A 18 1.89 -12.64 1.59
N ASP A 19 1.68 -13.89 1.99
CA ASP A 19 0.64 -14.29 2.91
C ASP A 19 1.21 -14.92 4.20
N GLY A 20 0.31 -15.32 5.11
CA GLY A 20 0.67 -15.90 6.40
C GLY A 20 1.42 -17.23 6.29
N ASP A 21 1.13 -18.02 5.24
CA ASP A 21 1.64 -19.38 5.05
C ASP A 21 2.95 -19.43 4.24
N SER A 22 3.35 -18.32 3.66
CA SER A 22 4.62 -18.17 2.93
C SER A 22 5.83 -18.50 3.82
N SER A 23 6.71 -19.39 3.36
CA SER A 23 7.97 -19.72 4.05
C SER A 23 8.92 -18.51 4.06
N LEU A 24 9.90 -18.50 4.97
CA LEU A 24 10.91 -17.43 5.03
C LEU A 24 11.69 -17.30 3.71
N ASP A 25 12.00 -18.43 3.06
CA ASP A 25 12.72 -18.46 1.78
C ASP A 25 11.87 -17.87 0.65
N THR A 26 10.58 -18.24 0.57
CA THR A 26 9.64 -17.68 -0.41
C THR A 26 9.50 -16.17 -0.20
N ARG A 27 9.37 -15.72 1.06
CA ARG A 27 9.30 -14.29 1.38
C ARG A 27 10.55 -13.56 0.91
N ALA A 28 11.74 -14.10 1.18
CA ALA A 28 13.00 -13.50 0.74
C ALA A 28 13.11 -13.42 -0.79
N GLN A 29 12.68 -14.47 -1.50
CA GLN A 29 12.70 -14.52 -2.96
C GLN A 29 11.75 -13.51 -3.59
N VAL A 30 10.48 -13.45 -3.13
CA VAL A 30 9.49 -12.49 -3.62
C VAL A 30 9.97 -11.06 -3.38
N MET A 31 10.57 -10.79 -2.21
CA MET A 31 11.14 -9.49 -1.91
C MET A 31 12.35 -9.13 -2.78
N ALA A 32 13.21 -10.11 -3.13
CA ALA A 32 14.31 -9.91 -4.05
C ALA A 32 13.78 -9.53 -5.45
N HIS A 33 12.84 -10.30 -5.98
CA HIS A 33 12.20 -10.01 -7.27
C HIS A 33 11.51 -8.65 -7.29
N PHE A 34 10.88 -8.23 -6.19
CA PHE A 34 10.27 -6.91 -6.09
C PHE A 34 11.31 -5.78 -6.08
N ARG A 35 12.44 -5.96 -5.37
CA ARG A 35 13.56 -4.99 -5.38
C ARG A 35 14.22 -4.88 -6.75
N ASP A 36 14.35 -5.99 -7.45
CA ASP A 36 14.98 -6.04 -8.78
C ASP A 36 14.05 -5.57 -9.90
N GLY A 37 12.80 -5.19 -9.57
CA GLY A 37 11.79 -4.73 -10.53
C GLY A 37 11.17 -5.85 -11.38
N VAL A 38 11.46 -7.13 -11.06
CA VAL A 38 10.82 -8.30 -11.68
C VAL A 38 9.34 -8.35 -11.31
N HIS A 39 9.01 -8.02 -10.05
CA HIS A 39 7.64 -7.77 -9.62
C HIS A 39 7.40 -6.26 -9.57
N THR A 40 6.41 -5.78 -10.30
CA THR A 40 6.01 -4.36 -10.28
C THR A 40 4.93 -4.09 -9.23
N ILE A 41 4.25 -5.14 -8.78
CA ILE A 41 3.20 -5.09 -7.74
C ILE A 41 3.53 -6.12 -6.67
N LEU A 42 3.32 -5.75 -5.41
CA LEU A 42 3.44 -6.63 -4.26
C LEU A 42 2.11 -6.62 -3.48
N LEU A 43 1.48 -7.78 -3.39
CA LEU A 43 0.32 -7.99 -2.53
C LEU A 43 0.79 -8.56 -1.19
N ALA A 44 0.50 -7.87 -0.08
CA ALA A 44 0.93 -8.30 1.24
C ALA A 44 -0.14 -8.10 2.30
N SER A 45 -0.17 -8.99 3.29
CA SER A 45 -0.93 -8.82 4.54
C SER A 45 -0.05 -8.21 5.64
N ASP A 46 -0.68 -7.62 6.66
CA ASP A 46 0.03 -7.11 7.85
C ASP A 46 0.87 -8.18 8.55
N LEU A 47 0.42 -9.43 8.53
CA LEU A 47 1.13 -10.54 9.15
C LEU A 47 2.36 -10.95 8.35
N ALA A 48 2.22 -11.01 7.02
CA ALA A 48 3.27 -11.44 6.11
C ALA A 48 4.40 -10.41 5.93
N SER A 49 4.13 -9.13 6.21
CA SER A 49 5.07 -8.02 6.02
C SER A 49 5.91 -7.68 7.26
N ARG A 50 5.61 -8.26 8.43
CA ARG A 50 6.40 -8.04 9.65
C ARG A 50 7.81 -8.62 9.50
N GLY A 51 8.82 -7.80 9.83
CA GLY A 51 10.22 -8.19 9.70
C GLY A 51 10.76 -8.18 8.27
N LEU A 52 9.94 -7.80 7.28
CA LEU A 52 10.40 -7.59 5.90
C LEU A 52 10.71 -6.10 5.69
N ASP A 53 11.92 -5.83 5.20
CA ASP A 53 12.30 -4.53 4.71
C ASP A 53 11.75 -4.35 3.29
N VAL A 54 10.53 -3.83 3.22
CA VAL A 54 9.86 -3.50 1.95
C VAL A 54 10.53 -2.26 1.38
N PRO A 55 11.06 -2.33 0.13
CA PRO A 55 11.68 -1.18 -0.50
C PRO A 55 10.67 -0.03 -0.64
N GLU A 56 11.21 1.18 -0.78
CA GLU A 56 10.39 2.37 -0.99
C GLU A 56 9.51 2.21 -2.23
N THR A 57 8.20 2.45 -2.07
CA THR A 57 7.24 2.41 -3.18
C THR A 57 6.71 3.80 -3.48
N SER A 58 6.37 4.05 -4.75
CA SER A 58 5.71 5.31 -5.15
C SER A 58 4.24 5.34 -4.77
N HIS A 59 3.61 4.16 -4.67
CA HIS A 59 2.20 4.00 -4.40
C HIS A 59 1.96 2.93 -3.34
N VAL A 60 0.96 3.15 -2.50
CA VAL A 60 0.39 2.17 -1.58
C VAL A 60 -1.12 2.13 -1.83
N VAL A 61 -1.67 0.93 -2.00
CA VAL A 61 -3.11 0.73 -2.13
C VAL A 61 -3.59 -0.11 -0.96
N HIS A 62 -4.46 0.45 -0.13
CA HIS A 62 -5.19 -0.31 0.87
C HIS A 62 -6.39 -0.98 0.20
N PHE A 63 -6.29 -2.29 0.01
CA PHE A 63 -7.39 -3.09 -0.51
C PHE A 63 -8.51 -3.26 0.54
N ASP A 64 -8.11 -3.45 1.79
CA ASP A 64 -8.99 -3.51 2.96
C ASP A 64 -8.67 -2.38 3.95
N MET A 65 -9.67 -1.95 4.71
CA MET A 65 -9.45 -0.93 5.74
C MET A 65 -8.57 -1.45 6.88
N ALA A 66 -7.60 -0.63 7.30
CA ALA A 66 -6.78 -0.93 8.45
C ALA A 66 -7.62 -0.95 9.73
N ARG A 67 -7.31 -1.84 10.68
CA ARG A 67 -8.10 -2.01 11.93
C ARG A 67 -8.10 -0.78 12.85
N ASN A 68 -7.12 0.10 12.71
CA ASN A 68 -6.98 1.32 13.49
C ASN A 68 -6.07 2.33 12.77
N ALA A 69 -5.99 3.55 13.32
CA ALA A 69 -5.18 4.64 12.77
C ALA A 69 -3.67 4.35 12.74
N GLU A 70 -3.15 3.60 13.72
CA GLU A 70 -1.72 3.25 13.76
C GLU A 70 -1.36 2.27 12.64
N GLY A 71 -2.22 1.27 12.39
CA GLY A 71 -2.09 0.34 11.27
C GLY A 71 -2.18 1.06 9.93
N TYR A 72 -3.13 2.01 9.80
CA TYR A 72 -3.23 2.85 8.61
C TYR A 72 -1.93 3.61 8.34
N LEU A 73 -1.35 4.24 9.37
CA LEU A 73 -0.09 4.97 9.27
C LEU A 73 1.09 4.05 8.90
N HIS A 74 1.20 2.88 9.54
CA HIS A 74 2.25 1.91 9.24
C HIS A 74 2.19 1.36 7.81
N ARG A 75 0.97 1.11 7.28
CA ARG A 75 0.77 0.69 5.89
C ARG A 75 1.12 1.83 4.92
N SER A 76 0.62 3.04 5.20
CA SER A 76 0.85 4.24 4.38
C SER A 76 2.32 4.66 4.32
N GLY A 77 3.07 4.47 5.41
CA GLY A 77 4.50 4.83 5.51
C GLY A 77 5.46 4.06 4.60
N ARG A 78 4.94 3.22 3.68
CA ARG A 78 5.71 2.59 2.60
C ARG A 78 5.87 3.50 1.39
N ALA A 79 5.01 4.50 1.24
CA ALA A 79 5.12 5.56 0.25
C ALA A 79 5.72 6.85 0.84
N GLY A 80 6.32 7.66 -0.03
CA GLY A 80 6.69 9.05 0.28
C GLY A 80 7.83 9.22 1.29
N ARG A 81 8.86 8.37 1.24
CA ARG A 81 10.02 8.45 2.15
C ARG A 81 11.11 9.37 1.59
N LEU A 82 12.00 9.86 2.47
CA LEU A 82 13.17 10.66 2.09
C LEU A 82 12.87 11.89 1.21
N GLY A 83 11.69 12.50 1.39
CA GLY A 83 11.26 13.68 0.64
C GLY A 83 10.78 13.40 -0.78
N ARG A 84 10.66 12.13 -1.18
CA ARG A 84 10.03 11.76 -2.46
C ARG A 84 8.51 11.83 -2.34
N PRO A 85 7.78 12.20 -3.41
CA PRO A 85 6.33 12.13 -3.42
C PRO A 85 5.86 10.68 -3.36
N GLY A 86 4.74 10.45 -2.69
CA GLY A 86 4.10 9.15 -2.61
C GLY A 86 2.59 9.30 -2.58
N THR A 87 1.89 8.32 -3.15
CA THR A 87 0.42 8.31 -3.21
C THR A 87 -0.12 7.14 -2.41
N VAL A 88 -1.07 7.42 -1.51
CA VAL A 88 -1.80 6.39 -0.77
C VAL A 88 -3.24 6.41 -1.22
N VAL A 89 -3.74 5.27 -1.70
CA VAL A 89 -5.13 5.09 -2.12
C VAL A 89 -5.77 4.07 -1.20
N SER A 90 -6.93 4.41 -0.64
CA SER A 90 -7.73 3.46 0.14
C SER A 90 -9.01 3.13 -0.60
N LEU A 91 -9.28 1.84 -0.79
CA LEU A 91 -10.60 1.39 -1.22
C LEU A 91 -11.49 1.31 0.03
N VAL A 92 -12.58 2.06 0.02
CA VAL A 92 -13.49 2.18 1.17
C VAL A 92 -14.89 1.88 0.66
N VAL A 93 -15.55 0.90 1.27
CA VAL A 93 -16.98 0.68 1.00
C VAL A 93 -17.84 1.60 1.85
N GLN A 94 -19.09 1.83 1.44
CA GLN A 94 -20.00 2.77 2.11
C GLN A 94 -20.13 2.52 3.64
N SER A 95 -20.12 1.24 4.07
CA SER A 95 -20.19 0.89 5.50
C SER A 95 -18.96 1.29 6.31
N GLU A 96 -17.83 1.56 5.66
CA GLU A 96 -16.54 1.90 6.29
C GLU A 96 -16.26 3.41 6.35
N GLU A 97 -17.06 4.24 5.67
CA GLU A 97 -16.84 5.69 5.57
C GLU A 97 -16.69 6.38 6.93
N ILE A 98 -17.61 6.10 7.87
CA ILE A 98 -17.60 6.69 9.21
C ILE A 98 -16.31 6.31 9.95
N PHE A 99 -15.85 5.07 9.78
CA PHE A 99 -14.63 4.59 10.42
C PHE A 99 -13.39 5.24 9.78
N MET A 100 -13.37 5.35 8.45
CA MET A 100 -12.30 6.03 7.72
C MET A 100 -12.19 7.50 8.14
N GLN A 101 -13.30 8.23 8.24
CA GLN A 101 -13.31 9.62 8.74
C GLN A 101 -12.72 9.74 10.15
N ARG A 102 -13.03 8.79 11.04
CA ARG A 102 -12.41 8.76 12.40
C ARG A 102 -10.91 8.55 12.34
N VAL A 103 -10.43 7.68 11.46
CA VAL A 103 -9.00 7.44 11.26
C VAL A 103 -8.33 8.71 10.72
N LEU A 104 -8.88 9.33 9.68
CA LEU A 104 -8.34 10.56 9.09
C LEU A 104 -8.29 11.71 10.08
N ASN A 105 -9.38 11.95 10.83
CA ASN A 105 -9.43 12.99 11.85
C ASN A 105 -8.41 12.73 12.98
N LYS A 106 -8.19 11.48 13.35
CA LYS A 106 -7.21 11.12 14.39
C LYS A 106 -5.77 11.34 13.93
N LEU A 107 -5.51 11.20 12.63
CA LEU A 107 -4.18 11.37 12.03
C LEU A 107 -3.95 12.78 11.46
N ASP A 108 -4.97 13.64 11.47
CA ASP A 108 -4.95 14.98 10.87
C ASP A 108 -4.57 14.95 9.38
N ILE A 109 -5.14 14.01 8.62
CA ILE A 109 -4.86 13.82 7.19
C ILE A 109 -6.02 14.37 6.37
N SER A 110 -5.71 15.21 5.38
CA SER A 110 -6.66 15.62 4.34
C SER A 110 -6.67 14.62 3.18
N THR A 111 -7.85 14.34 2.62
CA THR A 111 -8.03 13.38 1.52
C THR A 111 -8.94 13.94 0.44
N GLU A 112 -8.68 13.53 -0.80
CA GLU A 112 -9.58 13.72 -1.93
C GLU A 112 -10.45 12.46 -2.09
N TYR A 113 -11.76 12.64 -2.24
CA TYR A 113 -12.68 11.55 -2.53
C TYR A 113 -12.93 11.48 -4.03
N THR A 114 -12.97 10.26 -4.56
CA THR A 114 -13.33 9.99 -5.96
C THR A 114 -14.38 8.89 -5.96
N GLU A 115 -15.50 9.13 -6.65
CA GLU A 115 -16.57 8.14 -6.89
C GLU A 115 -16.29 7.30 -8.14
#